data_AF-A0A1F5JUN0-F1
#
_entry.id   AF-A0A1F5JUN0-F1
#
_cell.length_a   1.000
_cell.length_b   1.000
_cell.length_c   1.000
_cell.angle_alpha   90.00
_cell.angle_beta   90.00
_cell.angle_gamma   90.00
#
_symmetry.space_group_name_H-M   'P 1'
#
loop_
_entity.id
_entity.type
_entity.pdbx_description
1 polymer ?
#
loop_
_entity_poly.entity_id
_entity_poly.type
_entity_poly.pdbx_seq_one_letter_code
_entity_poly.pdbx_strand_id
1 'polypeptide(L)'
;MDNNLLKKKPPVKIILLVISGILLIILAGYFIFTKTQKGKIITPLPAPLPTPAPKFSIPCPGDPSFCEKAQEVTKNEKYSGLGAKVPANTPVYAPFDSVLSSSRAILFDPDSKIKPFVQIILKADDSTLPLAVYAIHPTAKGGISKTAFKKGEIIATVSAEPLTYFGDYNLIFALMDKDGLLPKDRTEFIK
;
A
#
# COMPACT_ATOMS: atom_id res chain seq x y z
N MET A 1 -75.42 1.01 -6.58
CA MET A 1 -74.22 0.41 -7.18
C MET A 1 -73.72 -0.63 -6.19
N ASP A 2 -74.29 -1.83 -6.26
CA ASP A 2 -74.02 -2.90 -5.29
C ASP A 2 -73.16 -3.98 -5.93
N ASN A 3 -71.85 -3.90 -5.70
CA ASN A 3 -70.90 -4.94 -6.10
C ASN A 3 -70.97 -6.10 -5.10
N ASN A 4 -71.92 -7.01 -5.30
CA ASN A 4 -71.95 -8.31 -4.64
C ASN A 4 -70.84 -9.21 -5.20
N LEU A 5 -69.63 -9.04 -4.69
CA LEU A 5 -68.50 -9.95 -4.88
C LEU A 5 -68.80 -11.28 -4.16
N LEU A 6 -69.31 -12.25 -4.91
CA LEU A 6 -69.43 -13.64 -4.47
C LEU A 6 -68.05 -14.15 -3.99
N LYS A 7 -67.86 -14.21 -2.67
CA LYS A 7 -66.74 -14.90 -2.03
C LYS A 7 -66.88 -16.41 -2.27
N LYS A 8 -66.35 -16.88 -3.40
CA LYS A 8 -66.21 -18.31 -3.70
C LYS A 8 -65.19 -18.89 -2.71
N LYS A 9 -65.67 -19.55 -1.65
CA LYS A 9 -64.82 -20.23 -0.67
C LYS A 9 -63.95 -21.24 -1.43
N PRO A 10 -62.61 -21.18 -1.32
CA PRO A 10 -61.76 -22.16 -1.97
C PRO A 10 -62.12 -23.54 -1.45
N PRO A 11 -62.22 -24.55 -2.32
CA PRO A 11 -62.56 -25.91 -1.92
C PRO A 11 -61.53 -26.38 -0.89
N VAL A 12 -62.00 -26.96 0.21
CA VAL A 12 -61.19 -27.40 1.37
C VAL A 12 -59.98 -28.25 0.95
N LYS A 13 -60.09 -28.99 -0.15
CA LYS A 13 -59.01 -29.79 -0.74
C LYS A 13 -57.79 -28.96 -1.18
N ILE A 14 -57.99 -27.73 -1.68
CA ILE A 14 -56.89 -26.84 -2.08
C ILE A 14 -56.15 -26.32 -0.85
N ILE A 15 -56.87 -25.98 0.22
CA ILE A 15 -56.26 -25.53 1.48
C ILE A 15 -55.38 -26.64 2.07
N LEU A 16 -55.86 -27.90 2.08
CA LEU A 16 -55.10 -29.05 2.55
C LEU A 16 -53.82 -29.31 1.74
N LEU A 17 -53.88 -29.16 0.41
CA LEU A 17 -52.70 -29.30 -0.46
C LEU A 17 -51.64 -28.22 -0.18
N VAL A 18 -52.05 -26.97 0.03
CA VAL A 18 -51.14 -25.87 0.35
C VAL A 18 -50.46 -26.09 1.70
N ILE A 19 -51.22 -26.50 2.73
CA ILE A 19 -50.66 -26.80 4.06
C ILE A 19 -49.66 -27.96 3.98
N SER A 20 -49.99 -29.03 3.24
CA SER A 20 -49.09 -30.17 3.03
C SER A 20 -47.78 -29.75 2.32
N GLY A 21 -47.86 -28.90 1.29
CA GLY A 21 -46.69 -28.38 0.60
C GLY A 21 -45.78 -27.55 1.50
N ILE A 22 -46.34 -26.67 2.33
CA ILE A 22 -45.57 -25.86 3.29
C ILE A 22 -44.87 -26.76 4.31
N LEU A 23 -45.55 -27.80 4.83
CA LEU A 23 -44.97 -28.72 5.80
C LEU A 23 -43.74 -29.46 5.23
N LEU A 24 -43.81 -29.88 3.96
CA LEU A 24 -42.69 -30.53 3.27
C LEU A 24 -41.48 -29.60 3.09
N ILE A 25 -41.70 -28.32 2.78
CA ILE A 25 -40.62 -27.33 2.65
C ILE A 25 -39.92 -27.11 4.00
N ILE A 26 -40.69 -27.01 5.10
CA ILE A 26 -40.13 -26.85 6.45
C ILE A 26 -39.29 -28.07 6.84
N LEU A 27 -39.80 -29.29 6.59
CA LEU A 27 -39.08 -30.54 6.84
C LEU A 27 -37.77 -30.62 6.04
N ALA A 28 -37.79 -30.25 4.75
CA ALA A 28 -36.60 -30.22 3.92
C ALA A 28 -35.56 -29.21 4.43
N GLY A 29 -35.99 -28.00 4.80
CA GLY A 29 -35.13 -26.97 5.37
C GLY A 29 -34.46 -27.41 6.68
N TYR A 30 -35.23 -28.06 7.58
CA TYR A 30 -34.71 -28.59 8.83
C TYR A 30 -33.64 -29.68 8.60
N PHE A 31 -33.83 -30.54 7.61
CA PHE A 31 -32.88 -31.62 7.29
C PHE A 31 -31.56 -31.08 6.72
N ILE A 32 -31.60 -30.01 5.93
CA ILE A 32 -30.40 -29.32 5.43
C ILE A 32 -29.66 -28.64 6.59
N PHE A 33 -30.38 -27.93 7.46
CA PHE A 33 -29.78 -27.19 8.57
C PHE A 33 -29.06 -28.10 9.57
N THR A 34 -29.67 -29.24 9.92
CA THR A 34 -29.08 -30.21 10.88
C THR A 34 -27.85 -30.92 10.33
N LYS A 35 -27.73 -31.15 9.01
CA LYS A 35 -26.51 -31.73 8.41
C LYS A 35 -25.31 -30.77 8.36
N THR A 36 -25.53 -29.47 8.50
CA THR A 36 -24.48 -28.45 8.33
C THR A 36 -23.75 -28.11 9.65
N GLN A 37 -24.22 -28.62 10.79
CA GLN A 37 -23.55 -28.44 12.09
C GLN A 37 -22.56 -29.56 12.44
N LYS A 38 -21.84 -30.11 11.46
CA LYS A 38 -20.65 -30.91 11.78
C LYS A 38 -19.56 -29.97 12.28
N GLY A 39 -19.23 -30.13 13.56
CA GLY A 39 -18.36 -29.26 14.34
C GLY A 39 -17.13 -28.79 13.59
N LYS A 40 -16.91 -27.47 13.62
CA LYS A 40 -15.68 -26.83 13.18
C LYS A 40 -14.59 -27.29 14.15
N ILE A 41 -13.80 -28.30 13.75
CA ILE A 41 -12.59 -28.68 14.47
C ILE A 41 -11.71 -27.42 14.49
N ILE A 42 -11.48 -26.88 15.68
CA ILE A 42 -10.58 -25.75 15.88
C ILE A 42 -9.18 -26.33 15.73
N THR A 43 -8.65 -26.30 14.50
CA THR A 43 -7.23 -26.58 14.28
C THR A 43 -6.44 -25.55 15.09
N PRO A 44 -5.54 -25.97 16.00
CA PRO A 44 -4.68 -25.02 16.71
C PRO A 44 -3.92 -24.22 15.66
N LEU A 45 -3.98 -22.89 15.76
CA LEU A 45 -3.26 -21.98 14.89
C LEU A 45 -1.78 -22.40 14.96
N PRO A 46 -1.14 -22.77 13.83
CA PRO A 46 0.29 -23.08 13.85
C PRO A 46 1.02 -21.88 14.46
N ALA A 47 1.95 -22.18 15.38
CA ALA A 47 2.79 -21.14 15.97
C ALA A 47 3.37 -20.28 14.83
N PRO A 48 3.37 -18.94 14.96
CA PRO A 48 3.91 -18.09 13.92
C PRO A 48 5.33 -18.56 13.63
N LEU A 49 5.59 -18.96 12.37
CA LEU A 49 6.96 -19.22 11.95
C LEU A 49 7.79 -17.99 12.31
N PRO A 50 9.04 -18.17 12.80
CA PRO A 50 9.90 -17.04 13.07
C PRO A 50 9.99 -16.21 11.79
N THR A 51 9.48 -14.98 11.85
CA THR A 51 9.61 -14.01 10.77
C THR A 51 11.11 -13.86 10.51
N PRO A 52 11.60 -14.19 9.30
CA PRO A 52 13.02 -14.06 9.02
C PRO A 52 13.45 -12.64 9.35
N ALA A 53 14.50 -12.50 10.16
CA ALA A 53 15.04 -11.18 10.42
C ALA A 53 15.46 -10.56 9.08
N PRO A 54 15.17 -9.27 8.84
CA PRO A 54 15.57 -8.61 7.61
C PRO A 54 17.09 -8.74 7.47
N LYS A 55 17.54 -9.11 6.26
CA LYS A 55 18.97 -9.36 5.98
C LYS A 55 19.86 -8.15 6.29
N PHE A 56 19.29 -6.95 6.37
CA PHE A 56 19.97 -5.71 6.71
C PHE A 56 18.96 -4.68 7.26
N SER A 57 19.43 -3.79 8.14
CA SER A 57 18.66 -2.66 8.68
C SER A 57 19.22 -1.36 8.12
N ILE A 58 18.35 -0.51 7.59
CA ILE A 58 18.74 0.79 7.02
C ILE A 58 18.32 1.89 7.98
N PRO A 59 19.16 2.91 8.24
CA PRO A 59 18.73 4.07 9.02
C PRO A 59 17.58 4.79 8.34
N CYS A 60 16.81 5.53 9.13
CA CYS A 60 15.75 6.38 8.60
C CYS A 60 16.30 7.33 7.52
N PRO A 61 15.70 7.37 6.32
CA PRO A 61 16.20 8.16 5.19
C PRO A 61 15.92 9.67 5.33
N GLY A 62 15.27 10.08 6.43
CA GLY A 62 14.97 11.46 6.78
C GLY A 62 15.03 11.66 8.30
N ASP A 63 14.49 12.77 8.77
CA ASP A 63 14.24 13.00 10.19
C ASP A 63 13.41 11.84 10.80
N PRO A 64 13.59 11.45 12.09
CA PRO A 64 12.81 10.36 12.71
C PRO A 64 11.30 10.47 12.50
N SER A 65 10.76 11.69 12.44
CA SER A 65 9.34 11.92 12.16
C SER A 65 8.88 11.43 10.79
N PHE A 66 9.79 11.29 9.81
CA PHE A 66 9.50 10.64 8.54
C PHE A 66 9.14 9.18 8.76
N CYS A 67 10.00 8.40 9.44
CA CYS A 67 9.78 6.97 9.61
C CYS A 67 8.57 6.65 10.48
N GLU A 68 8.26 7.51 11.46
CA GLU A 68 7.05 7.36 12.29
C GLU A 68 5.74 7.62 11.53
N LYS A 69 5.77 8.51 10.54
CA LYS A 69 4.57 8.97 9.82
C LYS A 69 4.49 8.46 8.39
N ALA A 70 5.52 7.76 7.93
CA ALA A 70 5.61 7.23 6.59
C ALA A 70 4.47 6.24 6.35
N GLN A 71 3.80 6.41 5.21
CA GLN A 71 2.78 5.51 4.73
C GLN A 71 3.26 4.85 3.45
N GLU A 72 2.79 3.63 3.20
CA GLU A 72 3.08 2.96 1.95
C GLU A 72 2.46 3.73 0.78
N VAL A 73 3.25 3.94 -0.27
CA VAL A 73 2.83 4.59 -1.51
C VAL A 73 3.06 3.63 -2.66
N THR A 74 1.96 3.22 -3.28
CA THR A 74 1.97 2.35 -4.46
C THR A 74 1.34 3.07 -5.64
N LYS A 75 2.03 3.11 -6.78
CA LYS A 75 1.55 3.74 -8.02
C LYS A 75 1.73 2.81 -9.21
N ASN A 76 0.61 2.47 -9.86
CA ASN A 76 0.54 1.70 -11.10
C ASN A 76 1.34 0.38 -11.05
N GLU A 77 1.44 -0.25 -9.87
CA GLU A 77 2.20 -1.51 -9.63
C GLU A 77 3.70 -1.44 -9.93
N LYS A 78 4.19 -0.33 -10.48
CA LYS A 78 5.58 -0.10 -10.89
C LYS A 78 6.38 0.72 -9.88
N TYR A 79 5.69 1.42 -8.99
CA TYR A 79 6.30 2.19 -7.92
C TYR A 79 5.73 1.75 -6.59
N SER A 80 6.60 1.37 -5.65
CA SER A 80 6.28 1.10 -4.26
C SER A 80 7.38 1.70 -3.40
N GLY A 81 7.00 2.40 -2.35
CA GLY A 81 7.90 3.05 -1.42
C GLY A 81 7.16 3.57 -0.20
N LEU A 82 7.84 4.40 0.58
CA LEU A 82 7.29 5.11 1.72
C LEU A 82 7.16 6.59 1.39
N GLY A 83 5.99 7.16 1.65
CA GLY A 83 5.72 8.58 1.50
C GLY A 83 5.33 9.22 2.82
N ALA A 84 5.78 10.45 3.05
CA ALA A 84 5.36 11.23 4.20
C ALA A 84 5.19 12.71 3.84
N LYS A 85 4.34 13.39 4.63
CA LYS A 85 4.25 14.84 4.65
C LYS A 85 5.19 15.35 5.74
N VAL A 86 6.30 15.94 5.33
CA VAL A 86 7.33 16.48 6.24
C VAL A 86 7.36 18.02 6.19
N PRO A 87 7.86 18.71 7.21
CA PRO A 87 8.06 20.15 7.16
C PRO A 87 8.96 20.60 5.99
N ALA A 88 8.86 21.87 5.60
CA ALA A 88 9.82 22.46 4.67
C ALA A 88 11.23 22.48 5.28
N ASN A 89 12.24 22.36 4.42
CA ASN A 89 13.65 22.27 4.76
C ASN A 89 14.03 21.03 5.58
N THR A 90 13.16 20.01 5.66
CA THR A 90 13.53 18.72 6.26
C THR A 90 14.72 18.13 5.49
N PRO A 91 15.83 17.79 6.17
CA PRO A 91 16.98 17.15 5.54
C PRO A 91 16.66 15.72 5.13
N VAL A 92 17.19 15.32 3.98
CA VAL A 92 17.15 13.95 3.46
C VAL A 92 18.54 13.37 3.56
N TYR A 93 18.66 12.19 4.15
CA TYR A 93 19.96 11.60 4.48
C TYR A 93 20.28 10.38 3.61
N ALA A 94 21.56 10.19 3.31
CA ALA A 94 22.05 8.99 2.65
C ALA A 94 21.93 7.76 3.57
N PRO A 95 21.28 6.67 3.12
CA PRO A 95 21.02 5.50 3.96
C PRO A 95 22.29 4.65 4.16
N PHE A 96 23.24 4.77 3.24
CA PHE A 96 24.51 4.05 3.18
C PHE A 96 25.54 4.87 2.39
N ASP A 97 26.80 4.49 2.50
CA ASP A 97 27.87 5.00 1.66
C ASP A 97 27.53 4.73 0.18
N SER A 98 27.47 5.78 -0.61
CA SER A 98 26.88 5.73 -1.95
C SER A 98 27.45 6.76 -2.90
N VAL A 99 27.24 6.47 -4.19
CA VAL A 99 27.50 7.38 -5.31
C VAL A 99 26.17 7.77 -5.95
N LEU A 100 26.07 9.03 -6.36
CA LEU A 100 24.95 9.55 -7.13
C LEU A 100 24.94 8.86 -8.49
N SER A 101 23.99 7.96 -8.70
CA SER A 101 23.81 7.28 -9.98
C SER A 101 23.07 8.18 -10.97
N SER A 102 22.08 8.94 -10.49
CA SER A 102 21.31 9.89 -11.31
C SER A 102 20.61 10.91 -10.43
N SER A 103 20.53 12.15 -10.91
CA SER A 103 19.62 13.17 -10.41
C SER A 103 18.96 13.82 -11.61
N ARG A 104 17.65 13.66 -11.76
CA ARG A 104 16.92 14.22 -12.91
C ARG A 104 15.61 14.85 -12.48
N ALA A 105 15.28 15.97 -13.10
CA ALA A 105 13.94 16.51 -13.06
C ALA A 105 13.04 15.60 -13.89
N ILE A 106 12.01 15.02 -13.27
CA ILE A 106 10.95 14.30 -13.97
C ILE A 106 9.94 15.35 -14.40
N LEU A 107 9.99 15.68 -15.69
CA LEU A 107 8.99 16.50 -16.35
C LEU A 107 7.86 15.57 -16.80
N PHE A 108 6.65 15.87 -16.37
CA PHE A 108 5.47 15.25 -16.96
C PHE A 108 5.03 16.07 -18.17
N ASP A 109 4.15 15.45 -18.97
CA ASP A 109 3.47 16.09 -20.10
C ASP A 109 3.05 17.53 -19.72
N PRO A 110 3.36 18.56 -20.54
CA PRO A 110 2.97 19.94 -20.28
C PRO A 110 1.45 20.12 -20.06
N ASP A 111 0.62 19.21 -20.58
CA ASP A 111 -0.82 19.22 -20.35
C ASP A 111 -1.24 18.59 -19.01
N SER A 112 -0.31 17.93 -18.32
CA SER A 112 -0.54 17.37 -16.99
C SER A 112 -0.42 18.48 -15.93
N LYS A 113 -1.36 18.49 -14.98
CA LYS A 113 -1.28 19.35 -13.78
C LYS A 113 -0.20 18.89 -12.78
N ILE A 114 0.70 18.00 -13.18
CA ILE A 114 1.71 17.41 -12.31
C ILE A 114 2.95 18.30 -12.38
N LYS A 115 3.30 18.90 -11.24
CA LYS A 115 4.52 19.69 -11.14
C LYS A 115 5.76 18.80 -11.29
N PRO A 116 6.83 19.30 -11.93
CA PRO A 116 8.07 18.55 -12.03
C PRO A 116 8.73 18.37 -10.67
N PHE A 117 9.21 17.16 -10.39
CA PHE A 117 9.96 16.84 -9.18
C PHE A 117 11.33 16.27 -9.52
N VAL A 118 12.23 16.25 -8.54
CA VAL A 118 13.56 15.68 -8.70
C VAL A 118 13.54 14.24 -8.19
N GLN A 119 14.00 13.32 -9.04
CA GLN A 119 14.32 11.95 -8.66
C GLN A 119 15.82 11.85 -8.39
N ILE A 120 16.18 11.40 -7.19
CA ILE A 120 17.57 11.16 -6.77
C ILE A 120 17.76 9.67 -6.63
N ILE A 121 18.75 9.11 -7.32
CA ILE A 121 19.08 7.69 -7.28
C ILE A 121 20.50 7.55 -6.75
N LEU A 122 20.62 6.92 -5.58
CA LEU A 122 21.88 6.58 -4.96
C LEU A 122 22.17 5.09 -5.11
N LYS A 123 23.38 4.79 -5.58
CA LYS A 123 23.90 3.45 -5.68
C LYS A 123 24.88 3.22 -4.54
N ALA A 124 24.68 2.18 -3.76
CA ALA A 124 25.62 1.78 -2.73
C ALA A 124 26.97 1.37 -3.34
N ASP A 125 28.05 1.61 -2.61
CA ASP A 125 29.38 1.09 -2.98
C ASP A 125 29.40 -0.45 -2.94
N ASP A 126 28.71 -1.04 -1.96
CA ASP A 126 28.48 -2.48 -1.91
C ASP A 126 27.37 -2.87 -2.89
N SER A 127 27.74 -3.66 -3.89
CA SER A 127 26.79 -4.14 -4.88
C SER A 127 25.73 -5.08 -4.27
N THR A 128 25.88 -5.64 -3.08
CA THR A 128 24.80 -6.47 -2.50
C THR A 128 23.62 -5.65 -2.00
N LEU A 129 23.79 -4.33 -1.84
CA LEU A 129 22.76 -3.42 -1.36
C LEU A 129 21.85 -2.91 -2.49
N PRO A 130 20.57 -2.61 -2.17
CA PRO A 130 19.64 -2.02 -3.12
C PRO A 130 20.02 -0.57 -3.48
N LEU A 131 19.45 -0.07 -4.57
CA LEU A 131 19.43 1.34 -4.91
C LEU A 131 18.50 2.09 -3.95
N ALA A 132 18.90 3.28 -3.50
CA ALA A 132 18.04 4.19 -2.76
C ALA A 132 17.50 5.27 -3.71
N VAL A 133 16.19 5.42 -3.74
CA VAL A 133 15.49 6.34 -4.65
C VAL A 133 14.65 7.31 -3.84
N TYR A 134 14.83 8.61 -4.13
CA TYR A 134 14.06 9.68 -3.54
C TYR A 134 13.27 10.41 -4.63
N ALA A 135 12.04 10.81 -4.31
CA ALA A 135 11.30 11.79 -5.09
C ALA A 135 10.96 12.97 -4.17
N ILE A 136 11.40 14.18 -4.55
CA ILE A 136 11.22 15.41 -3.77
C ILE A 136 11.08 16.63 -4.68
N HIS A 137 10.44 17.69 -4.17
CA HIS A 137 10.69 19.05 -4.64
C HIS A 137 11.80 19.66 -3.77
N PRO A 138 13.00 19.96 -4.30
CA PRO A 138 14.07 20.55 -3.49
C PRO A 138 13.80 22.04 -3.19
N THR A 139 14.18 22.53 -2.01
CA THR A 139 14.03 23.97 -1.66
C THR A 139 15.11 24.86 -2.28
N ALA A 140 16.32 24.35 -2.49
CA ALA A 140 17.39 25.09 -3.15
C ALA A 140 17.34 24.90 -4.66
N LYS A 141 17.43 25.99 -5.43
CA LYS A 141 17.54 25.97 -6.91
C LYS A 141 18.87 25.39 -7.44
N GLY A 142 19.73 24.88 -6.57
CA GLY A 142 20.98 24.23 -6.94
C GLY A 142 20.76 22.72 -7.05
N GLY A 143 21.00 22.16 -8.23
CA GLY A 143 21.06 20.72 -8.40
C GLY A 143 22.09 20.08 -7.44
N ILE A 144 21.95 18.78 -7.21
CA ILE A 144 22.89 18.02 -6.39
C ILE A 144 24.25 18.03 -7.11
N SER A 145 25.19 18.83 -6.60
CA SER A 145 26.52 19.00 -7.19
C SER A 145 27.51 17.92 -6.73
N LYS A 146 27.22 17.28 -5.60
CA LYS A 146 28.05 16.23 -5.02
C LYS A 146 27.72 14.86 -5.64
N THR A 147 28.75 14.08 -5.94
CA THR A 147 28.62 12.76 -6.59
C THR A 147 28.75 11.58 -5.63
N ALA A 148 29.26 11.78 -4.41
CA ALA A 148 29.43 10.71 -3.42
C ALA A 148 28.99 11.16 -2.03
N PHE A 149 28.33 10.28 -1.29
CA PHE A 149 27.75 10.56 0.02
C PHE A 149 28.17 9.51 1.03
N LYS A 150 28.44 9.95 2.25
CA LYS A 150 28.60 9.05 3.39
C LYS A 150 27.25 8.75 4.04
N LYS A 151 27.12 7.58 4.65
CA LYS A 151 25.94 7.22 5.45
C LYS A 151 25.62 8.33 6.46
N GLY A 152 24.36 8.79 6.48
CA GLY A 152 23.89 9.87 7.35
C GLY A 152 24.22 11.28 6.84
N GLU A 153 24.86 11.43 5.68
CA GLU A 153 25.10 12.73 5.09
C GLU A 153 23.84 13.30 4.44
N ILE A 154 23.64 14.63 4.54
CA ILE A 154 22.52 15.33 3.89
C ILE A 154 22.76 15.34 2.37
N ILE A 155 21.80 14.80 1.63
CA ILE A 155 21.80 14.80 0.17
C ILE A 155 21.05 16.02 -0.37
N ALA A 156 19.91 16.33 0.26
CA ALA A 156 18.98 17.36 -0.18
C ALA A 156 18.10 17.83 0.98
N THR A 157 17.29 18.86 0.72
CA THR A 157 16.26 19.38 1.63
C THR A 157 14.92 19.43 0.93
N VAL A 158 13.85 19.09 1.65
CA VAL A 158 12.49 18.93 1.12
C VAL A 158 11.73 20.25 1.12
N SER A 159 11.01 20.57 0.04
CA SER A 159 10.07 21.70 -0.02
C SER A 159 8.72 21.35 0.60
N ALA A 160 7.95 22.37 1.03
CA ALA A 160 6.56 22.19 1.43
C ALA A 160 5.64 21.77 0.26
N GLU A 161 6.12 21.86 -0.98
CA GLU A 161 5.29 21.54 -2.16
C GLU A 161 4.94 20.04 -2.23
N PRO A 162 3.66 19.68 -2.43
CA PRO A 162 3.23 18.31 -2.53
C PRO A 162 3.55 17.68 -3.90
N LEU A 163 3.97 16.42 -3.89
CA LEU A 163 4.11 15.54 -5.03
C LEU A 163 2.74 14.94 -5.37
N THR A 164 1.95 15.69 -6.14
CA THR A 164 0.58 15.29 -6.52
C THR A 164 0.51 13.95 -7.24
N TYR A 165 1.58 13.56 -7.95
CA TYR A 165 1.68 12.23 -8.58
C TYR A 165 1.56 11.06 -7.58
N PHE A 166 2.07 11.26 -6.37
CA PHE A 166 2.19 10.24 -5.32
C PHE A 166 1.15 10.38 -4.20
N GLY A 167 0.13 11.23 -4.33
CA GLY A 167 -0.91 11.37 -3.30
C GLY A 167 -0.60 12.46 -2.26
N ASP A 168 -0.04 13.59 -2.71
CA ASP A 168 0.20 14.80 -1.94
C ASP A 168 1.25 14.70 -0.80
N TYR A 169 2.07 13.67 -0.79
CA TYR A 169 3.29 13.64 0.02
C TYR A 169 4.36 14.57 -0.57
N ASN A 170 5.29 15.08 0.22
CA ASN A 170 6.40 15.91 -0.31
C ASN A 170 7.77 15.23 -0.23
N LEU A 171 7.86 14.07 0.42
CA LEU A 171 9.01 13.19 0.41
C LEU A 171 8.56 11.75 0.16
N ILE A 172 9.11 11.14 -0.89
CA ILE A 172 8.99 9.70 -1.14
C ILE A 172 10.38 9.07 -1.09
N PHE A 173 10.49 7.93 -0.41
CA PHE A 173 11.67 7.08 -0.36
C PHE A 173 11.33 5.67 -0.81
N ALA A 174 12.16 5.07 -1.65
CA ALA A 174 12.05 3.69 -2.04
C ALA A 174 13.43 3.04 -2.10
N LEU A 175 13.46 1.74 -1.85
CA LEU A 175 14.59 0.88 -2.21
C LEU A 175 14.26 0.22 -3.54
N MET A 176 15.23 -0.04 -4.40
CA MET A 176 15.01 -0.81 -5.65
C MET A 176 16.14 -1.82 -5.84
N ASP A 177 15.84 -2.97 -6.44
CA ASP A 177 16.92 -3.85 -6.89
C ASP A 177 17.71 -3.17 -8.01
N LYS A 178 18.93 -3.66 -8.26
CA LYS A 178 19.82 -3.12 -9.31
C LYS A 178 19.19 -3.06 -10.68
N ASP A 179 18.27 -3.98 -10.97
CA ASP A 179 17.57 -4.07 -12.24
C ASP A 179 16.43 -3.04 -12.35
N GLY A 180 16.28 -2.16 -11.34
CA GLY A 180 15.19 -1.19 -11.26
C GLY A 180 13.82 -1.81 -10.99
N LEU A 181 13.79 -3.11 -10.72
CA LEU A 181 12.59 -3.84 -10.33
C LEU A 181 12.40 -3.77 -8.82
N LEU A 182 11.15 -3.75 -8.41
CA LEU A 182 10.82 -3.70 -6.99
C LEU A 182 10.78 -5.11 -6.40
N PRO A 183 11.54 -5.44 -5.33
CA PRO A 183 11.27 -6.62 -4.52
C PRO A 183 9.81 -6.72 -4.08
N LYS A 184 9.26 -7.94 -4.05
CA LYS A 184 7.83 -8.20 -3.79
C LYS A 184 7.42 -8.13 -2.31
N ASP A 185 8.36 -8.24 -1.37
CA ASP A 185 8.12 -8.18 0.09
C ASP A 185 9.02 -7.09 0.71
N ARG A 186 8.48 -5.99 1.26
CA ARG A 186 9.31 -4.79 1.55
C ARG A 186 9.03 -3.95 2.80
N THR A 187 7.95 -4.21 3.53
CA THR A 187 7.70 -3.50 4.79
C THR A 187 8.68 -3.86 5.92
N GLU A 188 9.57 -4.85 5.71
CA GLU A 188 10.48 -5.34 6.75
C GLU A 188 11.84 -4.61 6.85
N PHE A 189 12.18 -3.73 5.89
CA PHE A 189 13.56 -3.19 5.78
C PHE A 189 13.81 -1.85 6.50
N ILE A 190 12.77 -1.18 6.96
CA ILE A 190 12.85 0.17 7.54
C ILE A 190 12.37 0.07 8.99
N LYS A 191 13.29 0.23 9.93
CA LYS A 191 13.05 0.28 11.38
C LYS A 191 13.62 1.55 11.96
#